data_AF-A0A9W8AKK0-F1
#
_entry.id   AF-A0A9W8AKK0-F1
#
_cell.length_a   1.000
_cell.length_b   1.000
_cell.length_c   1.000
_cell.angle_alpha   90.00
_cell.angle_beta   90.00
_cell.angle_gamma   90.00
#
_symmetry.space_group_name_H-M   'P 1'
#
loop_
_entity.id
_entity.type
_entity.pdbx_description
1 polymer ?
#
loop_
_entity_poly.entity_id
_entity_poly.type
_entity_poly.pdbx_seq_one_letter_code
_entity_poly.pdbx_strand_id
1 'polypeptide(L)'
;MGTLGAVDPYQYRSAIRGVTDNTPPTAADDLDVPISSVYVEDYDIRISIAALVRILADANLAAHHSSTIQAIMHLFTTLGNRCFRYLPKIVPAFTHEMKNCPASVLDFYFEQLSILVIICRQNIREYLDLLLELVDQHWQAGPNIQLTIVGLIESMSLALDGDFRERLPHVLPRMLEALDTDTSDRRSLTVKILHAIATFGTNVEEYIHIIVPVFIRVLDHTDIPAAVKCKTLYTQCVIAQTVSSRGFASRLIHCVMRLLASNAPVNQDQGLQAAAMDTLCVLMCQLQYDYLSFVASINKIMRRQKIHHSRYDLLLNTLLNNDPLPKSFAISNMEPLVRKLPAETLVLDGGTGPKKLDINQAVLQDRCNTVPWSTREDWLSWINRFNLMLLEESPSRALRACSSLASQYPPLAKDLFNVGFVTMWSECAEPDQDLLVQAMRNALVNKDVPNEILQTVLNLA
;
A
#
# COMPACT_ATOMS: atom_id res chain seq x y z
N MET A 1 -15.87 -23.72 30.67
CA MET A 1 -16.16 -22.27 30.76
C MET A 1 -16.14 -21.69 29.35
N GLY A 2 -17.21 -21.91 28.60
CA GLY A 2 -17.35 -21.48 27.21
C GLY A 2 -18.72 -20.83 27.07
N THR A 3 -18.78 -19.55 27.40
CA THR A 3 -19.95 -18.70 27.20
C THR A 3 -19.46 -17.55 26.34
N LEU A 4 -19.85 -17.53 25.07
CA LEU A 4 -20.01 -16.35 24.18
C LEU A 4 -19.96 -16.84 22.73
N GLY A 5 -21.14 -17.19 22.21
CA GLY A 5 -21.32 -17.58 20.81
C GLY A 5 -22.77 -17.57 20.34
N ALA A 6 -23.72 -17.14 21.19
CA ALA A 6 -25.11 -16.98 20.81
C ALA A 6 -25.58 -15.62 21.32
N VAL A 7 -25.37 -14.57 20.53
CA VAL A 7 -26.24 -13.40 20.64
C VAL A 7 -27.47 -13.77 19.83
N ASP A 8 -28.55 -14.01 20.56
CA ASP A 8 -29.88 -14.29 20.05
C ASP A 8 -30.30 -13.17 19.05
N PRO A 9 -30.68 -13.48 17.79
CA PRO A 9 -31.09 -12.48 16.79
C PRO A 9 -32.17 -11.52 17.31
N TYR A 10 -32.99 -11.95 18.27
CA TYR A 10 -34.01 -11.12 18.91
C TYR A 10 -33.45 -10.10 19.92
N GLN A 11 -32.34 -10.41 20.60
CA GLN A 11 -31.67 -9.45 21.48
C GLN A 11 -30.95 -8.34 20.69
N TYR A 12 -30.46 -8.65 19.50
CA TYR A 12 -29.95 -7.63 18.57
C TYR A 12 -31.07 -6.74 18.03
N ARG A 13 -32.23 -7.33 17.69
CA ARG A 13 -33.42 -6.59 17.20
C ARG A 13 -34.01 -5.63 18.26
N SER A 14 -33.96 -6.01 19.54
CA SER A 14 -34.42 -5.17 20.65
C SER A 14 -33.40 -4.10 21.06
N ALA A 15 -32.09 -4.37 20.97
CA ALA A 15 -31.04 -3.37 21.17
C ALA A 15 -31.10 -2.23 20.13
N ILE A 16 -31.61 -2.50 18.92
CA ILE A 16 -31.80 -1.50 17.85
C ILE A 16 -33.07 -0.66 18.04
N ARG A 17 -34.13 -1.20 18.69
CA ARG A 17 -35.39 -0.46 18.97
C ARG A 17 -35.33 0.42 20.23
N GLY A 18 -34.20 0.43 20.94
CA GLY A 18 -34.06 1.06 22.24
C GLY A 18 -33.76 2.55 22.27
N VAL A 19 -34.16 3.36 21.29
CA VAL A 19 -34.31 4.83 21.44
C VAL A 19 -35.42 5.26 20.46
N THR A 20 -36.46 5.92 20.99
CA THR A 20 -37.68 6.42 20.29
C THR A 20 -38.68 5.37 19.80
N ASP A 21 -39.62 4.93 20.64
CA ASP A 21 -40.98 5.49 20.71
C ASP A 21 -41.87 4.64 21.64
N ASN A 22 -42.62 5.31 22.52
CA ASN A 22 -43.57 4.68 23.44
C ASN A 22 -44.92 4.46 22.74
N THR A 23 -45.08 3.36 22.00
CA THR A 23 -46.40 2.86 21.58
C THR A 23 -46.47 1.34 21.69
N PRO A 24 -47.56 0.77 22.23
CA PRO A 24 -47.69 -0.69 22.40
C PRO A 24 -47.91 -1.36 21.03
N PRO A 25 -47.46 -2.61 20.82
CA PRO A 25 -47.51 -3.25 19.53
C PRO A 25 -48.92 -3.78 19.25
N THR A 26 -49.59 -3.24 18.24
CA THR A 26 -50.71 -3.92 17.59
C THR A 26 -50.15 -5.04 16.72
N ALA A 27 -50.59 -6.27 17.01
CA ALA A 27 -50.25 -7.46 16.25
C ALA A 27 -50.97 -7.46 14.91
N ALA A 28 -50.36 -6.87 13.87
CA ALA A 28 -50.60 -7.14 12.45
C ALA A 28 -49.89 -6.09 11.55
N ASP A 29 -48.58 -5.91 11.69
CA ASP A 29 -47.79 -5.22 10.66
C ASP A 29 -46.50 -6.00 10.40
N ASP A 30 -46.65 -6.92 9.46
CA ASP A 30 -45.79 -7.13 8.30
C ASP A 30 -44.27 -7.35 8.50
N LEU A 31 -43.98 -8.66 8.39
CA LEU A 31 -42.90 -9.29 7.64
C LEU A 31 -42.36 -8.44 6.45
N ASP A 32 -41.07 -8.63 6.16
CA ASP A 32 -40.30 -8.06 5.04
C ASP A 32 -39.86 -6.59 5.16
N VAL A 33 -38.90 -6.35 6.06
CA VAL A 33 -37.87 -5.34 5.78
C VAL A 33 -36.73 -6.08 5.06
N PRO A 34 -36.49 -5.85 3.75
CA PRO A 34 -35.34 -6.45 3.09
C PRO A 34 -34.09 -5.95 3.81
N ILE A 35 -33.27 -6.89 4.30
CA ILE A 35 -31.92 -6.58 4.78
C ILE A 35 -31.25 -5.89 3.60
N SER A 36 -31.11 -4.56 3.66
CA SER A 36 -30.48 -3.83 2.56
C SER A 36 -29.11 -4.44 2.32
N SER A 37 -28.76 -4.68 1.06
CA SER A 37 -27.50 -5.33 0.64
C SER A 37 -26.25 -4.73 1.29
N VAL A 38 -26.32 -3.45 1.65
CA VAL A 38 -25.28 -2.72 2.39
C VAL A 38 -25.03 -3.30 3.80
N TYR A 39 -26.07 -3.76 4.50
CA TYR A 39 -25.94 -4.35 5.85
C TYR A 39 -25.36 -5.76 5.82
N VAL A 40 -25.61 -6.54 4.74
CA VAL A 40 -25.02 -7.88 4.56
C VAL A 40 -23.52 -7.75 4.28
N GLU A 41 -23.12 -6.84 3.40
CA GLU A 41 -21.70 -6.61 3.12
C GLU A 41 -20.92 -6.15 4.36
N ASP A 42 -21.46 -5.20 5.14
CA ASP A 42 -20.82 -4.73 6.38
C ASP A 42 -20.70 -5.86 7.42
N TYR A 43 -21.66 -6.78 7.45
CA TYR A 43 -21.64 -7.96 8.31
C TYR A 43 -20.54 -8.94 7.90
N ASP A 44 -20.42 -9.26 6.61
CA ASP A 44 -19.37 -10.14 6.07
C ASP A 44 -17.99 -9.60 6.38
N ILE A 45 -17.77 -8.30 6.13
CA ILE A 45 -16.52 -7.61 6.41
C ILE A 45 -16.16 -7.74 7.89
N ARG A 46 -17.12 -7.46 8.78
CA ARG A 46 -16.90 -7.52 10.23
C ARG A 46 -16.51 -8.92 10.69
N ILE A 47 -17.15 -9.96 10.16
CA ILE A 47 -16.87 -11.34 10.55
C ILE A 47 -15.54 -11.82 9.98
N SER A 48 -15.25 -11.54 8.71
CA SER A 48 -13.95 -11.84 8.11
C SER A 48 -12.82 -11.20 8.89
N ILE A 49 -12.91 -9.90 9.21
CA ILE A 49 -11.90 -9.21 10.01
C ILE A 49 -11.79 -9.82 11.41
N ALA A 50 -12.90 -10.13 12.08
CA ALA A 50 -12.87 -10.73 13.41
C ALA A 50 -12.19 -12.12 13.40
N ALA A 51 -12.46 -12.94 12.38
CA ALA A 51 -11.83 -14.25 12.22
C ALA A 51 -10.33 -14.14 11.96
N LEU A 52 -9.90 -13.20 11.09
CA LEU A 52 -8.49 -12.96 10.79
C LEU A 52 -7.73 -12.41 12.01
N VAL A 53 -8.29 -11.43 12.72
CA VAL A 53 -7.67 -10.88 13.95
C VAL A 53 -7.53 -11.93 15.03
N ARG A 54 -8.47 -12.86 15.15
CA ARG A 54 -8.35 -13.99 16.09
C ARG A 54 -7.17 -14.92 15.74
N ILE A 55 -6.90 -15.15 14.45
CA ILE A 55 -5.73 -15.94 14.02
C ILE A 55 -4.44 -15.20 14.38
N LEU A 56 -4.38 -13.88 14.18
CA LEU A 56 -3.22 -13.07 14.60
C LEU A 56 -3.02 -13.06 16.11
N ALA A 57 -4.09 -13.12 16.91
CA ALA A 57 -3.99 -13.13 18.36
C ALA A 57 -3.46 -14.46 18.94
N ASP A 58 -3.49 -15.56 18.18
CA ASP A 58 -3.01 -16.87 18.62
C ASP A 58 -1.55 -17.10 18.22
N ALA A 59 -0.66 -17.09 19.20
CA ALA A 59 0.78 -17.33 18.99
C ALA A 59 1.09 -18.72 18.42
N ASN A 60 0.21 -19.71 18.61
CA ASN A 60 0.42 -21.05 18.05
C ASN A 60 0.21 -21.08 16.52
N LEU A 61 -0.44 -20.06 15.95
CA LEU A 61 -0.72 -19.94 14.54
C LEU A 61 0.29 -19.04 13.81
N ALA A 62 1.49 -18.82 14.38
CA ALA A 62 2.53 -17.96 13.82
C ALA A 62 2.90 -18.29 12.36
N ALA A 63 2.82 -19.56 11.96
CA ALA A 63 3.05 -19.99 10.58
C ALA A 63 2.06 -19.40 9.57
N HIS A 64 0.86 -19.00 10.03
CA HIS A 64 -0.21 -18.45 9.19
C HIS A 64 -0.33 -16.92 9.29
N HIS A 65 0.44 -16.26 10.16
CA HIS A 65 0.32 -14.81 10.39
C HIS A 65 0.62 -13.99 9.14
N SER A 66 1.67 -14.31 8.38
CA SER A 66 1.98 -13.61 7.12
C SER A 66 0.83 -13.71 6.11
N SER A 67 0.29 -14.92 5.90
CA SER A 67 -0.88 -15.15 5.03
C SER A 67 -2.13 -14.41 5.53
N THR A 68 -2.30 -14.31 6.86
CA THR A 68 -3.41 -13.60 7.50
C THR A 68 -3.32 -12.10 7.26
N ILE A 69 -2.12 -11.52 7.37
CA ILE A 69 -1.87 -10.12 7.06
C ILE A 69 -2.14 -9.84 5.58
N GLN A 70 -1.68 -10.70 4.66
CA GLN A 70 -1.99 -10.54 3.23
C GLN A 70 -3.49 -10.53 2.96
N ALA A 71 -4.27 -11.40 3.61
CA ALA A 71 -5.72 -11.43 3.49
C ALA A 71 -6.37 -10.13 4.02
N ILE A 72 -5.92 -9.62 5.17
CA ILE A 72 -6.38 -8.33 5.71
C ILE A 72 -6.06 -7.19 4.74
N MET A 73 -4.86 -7.17 4.17
CA MET A 73 -4.44 -6.14 3.23
C MET A 73 -5.23 -6.18 1.92
N HIS A 74 -5.51 -7.37 1.38
CA HIS A 74 -6.41 -7.53 0.24
C HIS A 74 -7.83 -7.07 0.58
N LEU A 75 -8.32 -7.35 1.79
CA LEU A 75 -9.62 -6.84 2.23
C LEU A 75 -9.60 -5.31 2.27
N PHE A 76 -8.55 -4.70 2.83
CA PHE A 76 -8.43 -3.25 2.97
C PHE A 76 -8.29 -2.53 1.62
N THR A 77 -7.59 -3.10 0.64
CA THR A 77 -7.54 -2.54 -0.72
C THR A 77 -8.92 -2.48 -1.36
N THR A 78 -9.79 -3.47 -1.09
CA THR A 78 -11.16 -3.48 -1.60
C THR A 78 -12.10 -2.54 -0.85
N LEU A 79 -11.88 -2.31 0.44
CA LEU A 79 -12.68 -1.37 1.25
C LEU A 79 -12.32 0.09 0.99
N GLY A 80 -11.06 0.36 0.59
CA GLY A 80 -10.51 1.69 0.46
C GLY A 80 -10.65 2.47 1.78
N ASN A 81 -11.18 3.69 1.70
CA ASN A 81 -11.30 4.58 2.86
C ASN A 81 -12.19 4.02 3.98
N ARG A 82 -13.09 3.05 3.73
CA ARG A 82 -13.97 2.48 4.77
C ARG A 82 -13.22 1.63 5.81
N CYS A 83 -11.97 1.24 5.54
CA CYS A 83 -11.16 0.42 6.45
C CYS A 83 -10.82 1.13 7.77
N PHE A 84 -10.91 2.47 7.85
CA PHE A 84 -10.49 3.26 9.01
C PHE A 84 -11.13 2.79 10.33
N ARG A 85 -12.39 2.32 10.28
CA ARG A 85 -13.14 1.83 11.45
C ARG A 85 -12.48 0.61 12.12
N TYR A 86 -11.63 -0.10 11.39
CA TYR A 86 -10.97 -1.33 11.84
C TYR A 86 -9.51 -1.09 12.25
N LEU A 87 -8.94 0.10 11.98
CA LEU A 87 -7.56 0.44 12.33
C LEU A 87 -7.23 0.29 13.82
N PRO A 88 -8.11 0.65 14.78
CA PRO A 88 -7.81 0.48 16.20
C PRO A 88 -7.56 -0.97 16.61
N LYS A 89 -8.02 -1.95 15.82
CA LYS A 89 -7.76 -3.38 16.05
C LYS A 89 -6.58 -3.89 15.23
N ILE A 90 -6.45 -3.44 13.97
CA ILE A 90 -5.44 -3.95 13.05
C ILE A 90 -4.04 -3.39 13.34
N VAL A 91 -3.92 -2.08 13.60
CA VAL A 91 -2.61 -1.46 13.80
C VAL A 91 -1.90 -2.05 15.02
N PRO A 92 -2.53 -2.19 16.20
CA PRO A 92 -1.90 -2.85 17.35
C PRO A 92 -1.48 -4.30 17.06
N ALA A 93 -2.33 -5.07 16.38
CA ALA A 93 -2.00 -6.45 16.00
C ALA A 93 -0.77 -6.50 15.07
N PHE A 94 -0.71 -5.63 14.05
CA PHE A 94 0.45 -5.47 13.18
C PHE A 94 1.72 -5.17 13.98
N THR A 95 1.66 -4.20 14.89
CA THR A 95 2.84 -3.77 15.67
C THR A 95 3.29 -4.84 16.66
N HIS A 96 2.37 -5.63 17.20
CA HIS A 96 2.69 -6.77 18.06
C HIS A 96 3.44 -7.85 17.28
N GLU A 97 2.95 -8.19 16.09
CA GLU A 97 3.59 -9.19 15.23
C GLU A 97 4.99 -8.76 14.79
N MET A 98 5.17 -7.50 14.41
CA MET A 98 6.49 -6.99 14.03
C MET A 98 7.52 -7.07 15.16
N LYS A 99 7.09 -6.97 16.43
CA LYS A 99 7.99 -7.09 17.59
C LYS A 99 8.41 -8.54 17.86
N ASN A 100 7.59 -9.51 17.45
CA ASN A 100 7.80 -10.93 17.78
C ASN A 100 8.26 -11.77 16.58
N CYS A 101 8.14 -11.25 15.35
CA CYS A 101 8.48 -12.01 14.15
C CYS A 101 10.01 -12.12 13.95
N PRO A 102 10.48 -13.20 13.30
CA PRO A 102 11.88 -13.32 12.92
C PRO A 102 12.28 -12.21 11.94
N ALA A 103 13.55 -11.79 12.00
CA ALA A 103 14.07 -10.70 11.16
C ALA A 103 13.94 -10.96 9.65
N SER A 104 13.82 -12.22 9.24
CA SER A 104 13.64 -12.63 7.84
C SER A 104 12.28 -12.30 7.24
N VAL A 105 11.29 -11.92 8.04
CA VAL A 105 9.92 -11.58 7.58
C VAL A 105 9.60 -10.10 7.83
N LEU A 106 10.48 -9.36 8.52
CA LEU A 106 10.28 -7.93 8.82
C LEU A 106 10.13 -7.08 7.56
N ASP A 107 10.84 -7.41 6.49
CA ASP A 107 10.74 -6.76 5.19
C ASP A 107 9.30 -6.80 4.65
N PHE A 108 8.68 -7.98 4.67
CA PHE A 108 7.28 -8.17 4.29
C PHE A 108 6.35 -7.29 5.12
N TYR A 109 6.51 -7.24 6.45
CA TYR A 109 5.66 -6.43 7.31
C TYR A 109 5.78 -4.92 7.02
N PHE A 110 6.99 -4.41 6.81
CA PHE A 110 7.20 -3.00 6.44
C PHE A 110 6.59 -2.66 5.07
N GLU A 111 6.66 -3.58 4.11
CA GLU A 111 5.99 -3.41 2.81
C GLU A 111 4.46 -3.37 2.97
N GLN A 112 3.87 -4.28 3.76
CA GLN A 112 2.43 -4.27 4.02
C GLN A 112 1.97 -3.02 4.77
N LEU A 113 2.78 -2.53 5.71
CA LEU A 113 2.52 -1.29 6.45
C LEU A 113 2.55 -0.07 5.52
N SER A 114 3.46 -0.07 4.54
CA SER A 114 3.53 0.96 3.51
C SER A 114 2.25 0.98 2.67
N ILE A 115 1.75 -0.19 2.28
CA ILE A 115 0.47 -0.32 1.55
C ILE A 115 -0.69 0.15 2.43
N LEU A 116 -0.71 -0.21 3.71
CA LEU A 116 -1.75 0.20 4.66
C LEU A 116 -1.82 1.72 4.78
N VAL A 117 -0.68 2.39 4.92
CA VAL A 117 -0.59 3.86 4.98
C VAL A 117 -1.18 4.50 3.71
N ILE A 118 -0.89 3.95 2.54
CA ILE A 118 -1.43 4.46 1.26
C ILE A 118 -2.95 4.28 1.18
N ILE A 119 -3.49 3.14 1.64
CA ILE A 119 -4.93 2.88 1.66
C ILE A 119 -5.65 3.83 2.63
N CYS A 120 -5.10 4.01 3.83
CA CYS A 120 -5.73 4.78 4.89
C CYS A 120 -5.61 6.30 4.72
N ARG A 121 -4.59 6.76 3.98
CA ARG A 121 -4.28 8.18 3.76
C ARG A 121 -4.24 8.95 5.09
N GLN A 122 -5.02 10.03 5.22
CA GLN A 122 -5.05 10.86 6.42
C GLN A 122 -5.53 10.14 7.69
N ASN A 123 -6.23 9.01 7.58
CA ASN A 123 -6.71 8.27 8.75
C ASN A 123 -5.58 7.59 9.56
N ILE A 124 -4.36 7.52 9.02
CA ILE A 124 -3.21 6.94 9.74
C ILE A 124 -2.57 7.93 10.72
N ARG A 125 -2.99 9.20 10.72
CA ARG A 125 -2.36 10.29 11.47
C ARG A 125 -2.19 10.01 12.96
N GLU A 126 -3.18 9.39 13.59
CA GLU A 126 -3.16 9.05 15.03
C GLU A 126 -2.12 7.97 15.37
N TYR A 127 -1.71 7.18 14.39
CA TYR A 127 -0.73 6.10 14.56
C TYR A 127 0.67 6.52 14.12
N LEU A 128 0.86 7.77 13.69
CA LEU A 128 2.12 8.26 13.12
C LEU A 128 3.31 8.11 14.08
N ASP A 129 3.13 8.49 15.35
CA ASP A 129 4.19 8.37 16.36
C ASP A 129 4.58 6.90 16.61
N LEU A 130 3.60 5.98 16.60
CA LEU A 130 3.83 4.54 16.71
C LEU A 130 4.61 3.99 15.51
N LEU A 131 4.29 4.45 14.29
CA LEU A 131 5.03 4.06 13.08
C LEU A 131 6.47 4.55 13.12
N LEU A 132 6.70 5.78 13.58
CA LEU A 132 8.05 6.34 13.73
C LEU A 132 8.87 5.60 14.80
N GLU A 133 8.22 5.16 15.88
CA GLU A 133 8.87 4.30 16.89
C GLU A 133 9.37 2.98 16.28
N LEU A 134 8.56 2.33 15.42
CA LEU A 134 8.96 1.11 14.70
C LEU A 134 10.11 1.36 13.72
N VAL A 135 10.10 2.51 13.03
CA VAL A 135 11.20 2.94 12.16
C VAL A 135 12.49 3.03 12.98
N ASP A 136 12.44 3.63 14.17
CA ASP A 136 13.63 3.80 14.99
C ASP A 136 14.19 2.47 15.51
N GLN A 137 13.30 1.58 15.95
CA GLN A 137 13.64 0.26 16.51
C GLN A 137 14.32 -0.65 15.48
N HIS A 138 13.89 -0.62 14.21
CA HIS A 138 14.32 -1.59 13.21
C HIS A 138 15.24 -1.03 12.10
N TRP A 139 15.59 0.26 12.12
CA TRP A 139 16.47 0.86 11.11
C TRP A 139 17.83 0.16 10.97
N GLN A 140 18.41 -0.33 12.07
CA GLN A 140 19.73 -0.98 12.07
C GLN A 140 19.64 -2.51 11.87
N ALA A 141 18.45 -3.05 11.56
CA ALA A 141 18.26 -4.48 11.39
C ALA A 141 18.87 -5.04 10.09
N GLY A 142 19.16 -4.18 9.09
CA GLY A 142 19.88 -4.54 7.88
C GLY A 142 19.54 -3.65 6.67
N PRO A 143 20.33 -3.70 5.59
CA PRO A 143 20.16 -2.82 4.42
C PRO A 143 18.85 -3.06 3.66
N ASN A 144 18.38 -4.32 3.57
CA ASN A 144 17.09 -4.61 2.94
C ASN A 144 15.92 -4.05 3.76
N ILE A 145 16.02 -4.12 5.09
CA ILE A 145 15.00 -3.55 5.98
C ILE A 145 15.01 -2.03 5.87
N GLN A 146 16.18 -1.38 5.80
CA GLN A 146 16.29 0.06 5.53
C GLN A 146 15.59 0.46 4.23
N LEU A 147 15.72 -0.31 3.15
CA LEU A 147 14.99 -0.05 1.90
C LEU A 147 13.46 -0.05 2.10
N THR A 148 12.94 -1.05 2.81
CA THR A 148 11.50 -1.15 3.10
C THR A 148 11.03 -0.04 4.04
N ILE A 149 11.83 0.32 5.04
CA ILE A 149 11.55 1.44 5.96
C ILE A 149 11.51 2.77 5.20
N VAL A 150 12.46 3.03 4.30
CA VAL A 150 12.42 4.23 3.46
C VAL A 150 11.17 4.22 2.57
N GLY A 151 10.74 3.04 2.09
CA GLY A 151 9.46 2.89 1.40
C GLY A 151 8.24 3.23 2.26
N LEU A 152 8.27 2.90 3.55
CA LEU A 152 7.23 3.28 4.51
C LEU A 152 7.23 4.80 4.74
N ILE A 153 8.40 5.41 4.98
CA ILE A 153 8.55 6.86 5.16
C ILE A 153 8.04 7.62 3.93
N GLU A 154 8.39 7.16 2.73
CA GLU A 154 7.88 7.68 1.47
C GLU A 154 6.36 7.60 1.42
N SER A 155 5.78 6.45 1.80
CA SER A 155 4.33 6.25 1.82
C SER A 155 3.63 7.16 2.83
N MET A 156 4.23 7.40 3.99
CA MET A 156 3.73 8.32 5.02
C MET A 156 3.71 9.77 4.52
N SER A 157 4.78 10.21 3.85
CA SER A 157 4.85 11.55 3.26
C SER A 157 3.77 11.80 2.20
N LEU A 158 3.49 10.77 1.39
CA LEU A 158 2.51 10.80 0.32
C LEU A 158 1.07 10.75 0.85
N ALA A 159 0.84 10.03 1.95
CA ALA A 159 -0.47 9.88 2.57
C ALA A 159 -0.93 11.10 3.40
N LEU A 160 0.04 11.83 3.98
CA LEU A 160 -0.21 12.88 4.97
C LEU A 160 0.12 14.30 4.47
N ASP A 161 0.71 14.43 3.27
CA ASP A 161 1.13 15.71 2.66
C ASP A 161 1.78 16.65 3.70
N GLY A 162 1.19 17.82 3.94
CA GLY A 162 1.72 18.86 4.83
C GLY A 162 1.90 18.42 6.28
N ASP A 163 1.09 17.47 6.78
CA ASP A 163 1.16 17.00 8.16
C ASP A 163 2.45 16.22 8.44
N PHE A 164 3.05 15.64 7.39
CA PHE A 164 4.32 14.93 7.51
C PHE A 164 5.51 15.90 7.71
N ARG A 165 5.37 17.18 7.34
CA ARG A 165 6.43 18.19 7.42
C ARG A 165 6.99 18.35 8.83
N GLU A 166 6.13 18.31 9.84
CA GLU A 166 6.52 18.45 11.25
C GLU A 166 7.28 17.24 11.78
N ARG A 167 7.18 16.08 11.09
CA ARG A 167 7.84 14.83 11.48
C ARG A 167 9.13 14.55 10.70
N LEU A 168 9.39 15.30 9.62
CA LEU A 168 10.63 15.19 8.85
C LEU A 168 11.92 15.31 9.70
N PRO A 169 12.04 16.19 10.72
CA PRO A 169 13.26 16.30 11.53
C PRO A 169 13.63 15.00 12.24
N HIS A 170 12.66 14.13 12.49
CA HIS A 170 12.87 12.85 13.17
C HIS A 170 13.54 11.81 12.26
N VAL A 171 13.14 11.76 10.99
CA VAL A 171 13.60 10.73 10.03
C VAL A 171 14.71 11.22 9.09
N LEU A 172 14.71 12.51 8.76
CA LEU A 172 15.59 13.08 7.74
C LEU A 172 17.09 12.94 8.09
N PRO A 173 17.56 13.21 9.32
CA PRO A 173 18.97 13.05 9.65
C PRO A 173 19.46 11.61 9.43
N ARG A 174 18.66 10.62 9.82
CA ARG A 174 18.98 9.19 9.66
C ARG A 174 19.03 8.78 8.19
N MET A 175 18.07 9.27 7.40
CA MET A 175 18.09 9.06 5.95
C MET A 175 19.34 9.70 5.34
N LEU A 176 19.70 10.92 5.72
CA LEU A 176 20.87 11.62 5.17
C LEU A 176 22.20 10.95 5.57
N GLU A 177 22.32 10.47 6.80
CA GLU A 177 23.48 9.69 7.27
C GLU A 177 23.64 8.40 6.47
N ALA A 178 22.53 7.73 6.11
CA ALA A 178 22.57 6.49 5.35
C ALA A 178 23.10 6.66 3.91
N LEU A 179 23.10 7.86 3.32
CA LEU A 179 23.78 8.10 2.03
C LEU A 179 25.30 7.92 2.15
N ASP A 180 25.89 8.29 3.29
CA ASP A 180 27.33 8.21 3.52
C ASP A 180 27.75 6.76 3.84
N THR A 181 26.89 5.97 4.50
CA THR A 181 27.20 4.59 4.94
C THR A 181 26.89 3.49 3.92
N ASP A 182 26.17 3.79 2.83
CA ASP A 182 25.77 2.79 1.84
C ASP A 182 26.97 2.29 1.04
N THR A 183 27.49 1.10 1.35
CA THR A 183 28.60 0.47 0.61
C THR A 183 28.14 -0.53 -0.45
N SER A 184 26.85 -0.59 -0.77
CA SER A 184 26.34 -1.56 -1.75
C SER A 184 26.81 -1.25 -3.18
N ASP A 185 27.04 -2.28 -4.00
CA ASP A 185 27.56 -2.14 -5.37
C ASP A 185 26.75 -1.17 -6.24
N ARG A 186 25.42 -1.16 -6.03
CA ARG A 186 24.49 -0.29 -6.78
C ARG A 186 24.04 0.93 -6.00
N ARG A 187 24.53 1.13 -4.77
CA ARG A 187 24.06 2.17 -3.84
C ARG A 187 22.52 2.19 -3.75
N SER A 188 21.90 1.00 -3.61
CA SER A 188 20.44 0.85 -3.75
C SER A 188 19.67 1.66 -2.70
N LEU A 189 20.20 1.70 -1.48
CA LEU A 189 19.65 2.49 -0.38
C LEU A 189 19.73 3.99 -0.70
N THR A 190 20.88 4.45 -1.19
CA THR A 190 21.07 5.83 -1.65
C THR A 190 20.03 6.21 -2.71
N VAL A 191 19.85 5.36 -3.73
CA VAL A 191 18.87 5.61 -4.81
C VAL A 191 17.45 5.67 -4.28
N LYS A 192 17.10 4.81 -3.31
CA LYS A 192 15.77 4.79 -2.68
C LYS A 192 15.53 6.03 -1.82
N ILE A 193 16.53 6.48 -1.06
CA ILE A 193 16.46 7.71 -0.26
C ILE A 193 16.31 8.94 -1.16
N LEU A 194 17.08 9.04 -2.25
CA LEU A 194 16.94 10.12 -3.23
C LEU A 194 15.53 10.17 -3.81
N HIS A 195 14.94 9.01 -4.13
CA HIS A 195 13.57 8.94 -4.59
C HIS A 195 12.57 9.41 -3.53
N ALA A 196 12.71 8.97 -2.27
CA ALA A 196 11.85 9.41 -1.18
C ALA A 196 11.95 10.93 -0.92
N ILE A 197 13.15 11.51 -0.98
CA ILE A 197 13.32 12.96 -0.83
C ILE A 197 12.64 13.71 -1.99
N ALA A 198 12.67 13.16 -3.22
CA ALA A 198 11.95 13.74 -4.35
C ALA A 198 10.42 13.75 -4.15
N THR A 199 9.86 12.71 -3.52
CA THR A 199 8.41 12.59 -3.29
C THR A 199 7.90 13.46 -2.15
N PHE A 200 8.76 13.89 -1.22
CA PHE A 200 8.38 14.81 -0.15
C PHE A 200 7.88 16.18 -0.65
N GLY A 201 8.23 16.58 -1.88
CA GLY A 201 7.68 17.78 -2.53
C GLY A 201 7.94 19.06 -1.73
N THR A 202 6.89 19.84 -1.45
CA THR A 202 7.03 21.10 -0.69
C THR A 202 7.36 20.89 0.79
N ASN A 203 7.24 19.66 1.32
CA ASN A 203 7.57 19.38 2.72
C ASN A 203 9.05 19.55 3.04
N VAL A 204 9.94 19.47 2.04
CA VAL A 204 11.38 19.66 2.27
C VAL A 204 11.79 21.12 2.36
N GLU A 205 10.89 22.08 2.11
CA GLU A 205 11.23 23.50 1.93
C GLU A 205 12.08 24.08 3.06
N GLU A 206 11.69 23.81 4.31
CA GLU A 206 12.41 24.29 5.49
C GLU A 206 13.74 23.57 5.71
N TYR A 207 13.91 22.37 5.14
CA TYR A 207 15.05 21.48 5.36
C TYR A 207 16.06 21.47 4.22
N ILE A 208 15.85 22.25 3.16
CA ILE A 208 16.73 22.23 1.98
C ILE A 208 18.17 22.62 2.32
N HIS A 209 18.35 23.50 3.31
CA HIS A 209 19.66 23.90 3.79
C HIS A 209 20.49 22.74 4.35
N ILE A 210 19.86 21.63 4.76
CA ILE A 210 20.51 20.39 5.22
C ILE A 210 20.67 19.40 4.07
N ILE A 211 19.65 19.26 3.22
CA ILE A 211 19.62 18.29 2.11
C ILE A 211 20.66 18.63 1.02
N VAL A 212 20.71 19.90 0.59
CA VAL A 212 21.56 20.32 -0.54
C VAL A 212 23.05 20.08 -0.29
N PRO A 213 23.62 20.43 0.88
CA PRO A 213 25.01 20.10 1.17
C PRO A 213 25.32 18.60 1.05
N VAL A 214 24.42 17.72 1.53
CA VAL A 214 24.62 16.27 1.44
C VAL A 214 24.62 15.82 -0.02
N PHE A 215 23.70 16.32 -0.84
CA PHE A 215 23.67 15.99 -2.27
C PHE A 215 24.92 16.49 -3.01
N ILE A 216 25.43 17.68 -2.67
CA ILE A 216 26.69 18.19 -3.23
C ILE A 216 27.86 17.26 -2.88
N ARG A 217 27.93 16.76 -1.64
CA ARG A 217 28.95 15.76 -1.24
C ARG A 217 28.85 14.51 -2.11
N VAL A 218 27.65 13.94 -2.27
CA VAL A 218 27.39 12.76 -3.12
C VAL A 218 27.87 12.98 -4.57
N LEU A 219 27.66 14.19 -5.10
CA LEU A 219 28.10 14.53 -6.45
C LEU A 219 29.63 14.65 -6.57
N ASP A 220 30.28 15.28 -5.59
CA ASP A 220 31.73 15.52 -5.58
C ASP A 220 32.55 14.23 -5.31
N HIS A 221 32.00 13.23 -4.61
CA HIS A 221 32.70 11.96 -4.34
C HIS A 221 33.00 11.15 -5.61
N THR A 222 34.25 10.72 -5.80
CA THR A 222 34.70 9.97 -6.99
C THR A 222 34.19 8.53 -7.03
N ASP A 223 33.98 7.91 -5.87
CA ASP A 223 33.69 6.48 -5.75
C ASP A 223 32.22 6.13 -5.99
N ILE A 224 31.37 7.15 -6.19
CA ILE A 224 29.94 6.99 -6.40
C ILE A 224 29.65 6.78 -7.89
N PRO A 225 28.92 5.70 -8.28
CA PRO A 225 28.61 5.41 -9.67
C PRO A 225 27.89 6.56 -10.39
N ALA A 226 28.20 6.75 -11.67
CA ALA A 226 27.59 7.80 -12.49
C ALA A 226 26.05 7.76 -12.48
N ALA A 227 25.44 6.56 -12.45
CA ALA A 227 23.99 6.39 -12.36
C ALA A 227 23.38 7.03 -11.11
N VAL A 228 24.06 6.95 -9.96
CA VAL A 228 23.62 7.54 -8.68
C VAL A 228 23.80 9.06 -8.73
N LYS A 229 24.88 9.55 -9.32
CA LYS A 229 25.09 10.99 -9.56
C LYS A 229 24.01 11.57 -10.46
N CYS A 230 23.67 10.89 -11.56
CA CYS A 230 22.54 11.26 -12.41
C CYS A 230 21.23 11.34 -11.62
N LYS A 231 20.93 10.30 -10.82
CA LYS A 231 19.72 10.28 -9.97
C LYS A 231 19.70 11.44 -8.98
N THR A 232 20.85 11.78 -8.39
CA THR A 232 21.00 12.91 -7.45
C THR A 232 20.72 14.25 -8.14
N LEU A 233 21.27 14.47 -9.33
CA LEU A 233 21.01 15.65 -10.15
C LEU A 233 19.53 15.79 -10.50
N TYR A 234 18.89 14.72 -10.99
CA TYR A 234 17.47 14.77 -11.30
C TYR A 234 16.60 14.97 -10.05
N THR A 235 17.00 14.43 -8.89
CA THR A 235 16.32 14.68 -7.61
C THR A 235 16.40 16.17 -7.24
N GLN A 236 17.57 16.80 -7.43
CA GLN A 236 17.72 18.24 -7.25
C GLN A 236 16.84 19.05 -8.21
N CYS A 237 16.69 18.62 -9.46
CA CYS A 237 15.78 19.24 -10.41
C CYS A 237 14.32 19.22 -9.92
N VAL A 238 13.84 18.07 -9.41
CA VAL A 238 12.48 17.95 -8.85
C VAL A 238 12.29 18.91 -7.67
N ILE A 239 13.27 18.98 -6.75
CA ILE A 239 13.22 19.88 -5.60
C ILE A 239 13.25 21.35 -6.06
N ALA A 240 14.09 21.69 -7.03
CA ALA A 240 14.18 23.04 -7.59
C ALA A 240 12.88 23.50 -8.28
N GLN A 241 12.09 22.58 -8.81
CA GLN A 241 10.78 22.92 -9.40
C GLN A 241 9.67 23.12 -8.38
N THR A 242 9.81 22.53 -7.19
CA THR A 242 8.78 22.60 -6.13
C THR A 242 9.10 23.68 -5.10
N VAL A 243 10.38 23.96 -4.85
CA VAL A 243 10.82 24.91 -3.84
C VAL A 243 11.88 25.88 -4.40
N SER A 244 11.84 27.13 -3.92
CA SER A 244 12.79 28.19 -4.28
C SER A 244 14.25 27.79 -3.99
N SER A 245 15.09 27.72 -5.03
CA SER A 245 16.51 27.39 -4.92
C SER A 245 17.46 28.57 -4.77
N ARG A 246 16.94 29.80 -4.72
CA ARG A 246 17.74 31.03 -4.81
C ARG A 246 18.88 31.11 -3.81
N GLY A 247 18.65 30.69 -2.56
CA GLY A 247 19.66 30.76 -1.49
C GLY A 247 20.86 29.82 -1.68
N PHE A 248 20.73 28.77 -2.50
CA PHE A 248 21.77 27.74 -2.67
C PHE A 248 22.12 27.45 -4.13
N ALA A 249 21.49 28.15 -5.07
CA ALA A 249 21.72 27.94 -6.50
C ALA A 249 23.18 28.19 -6.91
N SER A 250 23.89 29.14 -6.29
CA SER A 250 25.33 29.35 -6.55
C SER A 250 26.16 28.11 -6.24
N ARG A 251 25.92 27.46 -5.09
CA ARG A 251 26.62 26.23 -4.68
C ARG A 251 26.31 25.08 -5.63
N LEU A 252 25.05 24.93 -6.04
CA LEU A 252 24.63 23.92 -7.00
C LEU A 252 25.26 24.15 -8.38
N ILE A 253 25.17 25.36 -8.93
CA ILE A 253 25.75 25.71 -10.24
C ILE A 253 27.25 25.44 -10.25
N HIS A 254 27.98 25.86 -9.21
CA HIS A 254 29.43 25.61 -9.14
C HIS A 254 29.77 24.12 -9.00
N CYS A 255 28.97 23.34 -8.27
CA CYS A 255 29.13 21.87 -8.22
C CYS A 255 28.90 21.25 -9.60
N VAL A 256 27.82 21.61 -10.30
CA VAL A 256 27.52 21.11 -11.64
C VAL A 256 28.59 21.52 -12.66
N MET A 257 29.09 22.76 -12.58
CA MET A 257 30.22 23.21 -13.40
C MET A 257 31.48 22.38 -13.16
N ARG A 258 31.77 22.01 -11.91
CA ARG A 258 32.91 21.14 -11.56
C ARG A 258 32.73 19.73 -12.12
N LEU A 259 31.52 19.17 -12.01
CA LEU A 259 31.17 17.88 -12.60
C LEU A 259 31.38 17.87 -14.12
N LEU A 260 30.89 18.91 -14.82
CA LEU A 260 31.07 19.05 -16.26
C LEU A 260 32.53 19.28 -16.65
N ALA A 261 33.31 19.96 -15.81
CA ALA A 261 34.73 20.22 -16.06
C ALA A 261 35.63 19.00 -15.80
N SER A 262 35.14 17.97 -15.10
CA SER A 262 35.90 16.76 -14.81
C SER A 262 36.21 15.99 -16.10
N ASN A 263 37.49 15.66 -16.32
CA ASN A 263 37.98 14.98 -17.53
C ASN A 263 37.74 13.46 -17.47
N ALA A 264 36.53 13.03 -17.12
CA ALA A 264 36.16 11.62 -17.17
C ALA A 264 35.97 11.17 -18.63
N PRO A 265 36.26 9.89 -18.97
CA PRO A 265 36.24 9.43 -20.36
C PRO A 265 34.86 9.60 -21.02
N VAL A 266 34.88 10.29 -22.16
CA VAL A 266 33.73 10.81 -22.96
C VAL A 266 32.62 9.79 -23.27
N ASN A 267 32.87 8.49 -23.13
CA ASN A 267 31.95 7.43 -23.56
C ASN A 267 31.14 6.77 -22.43
N GLN A 268 31.51 6.93 -21.15
CA GLN A 268 30.74 6.36 -20.02
C GLN A 268 29.78 7.37 -19.37
N ASP A 269 29.98 8.68 -19.59
CA ASP A 269 29.29 9.74 -18.84
C ASP A 269 28.35 10.63 -19.68
N GLN A 270 27.99 10.25 -20.91
CA GLN A 270 27.06 11.05 -21.73
C GLN A 270 25.72 11.29 -21.00
N GLY A 271 25.24 10.28 -20.26
CA GLY A 271 24.04 10.42 -19.42
C GLY A 271 24.22 11.40 -18.26
N LEU A 272 25.42 11.47 -17.66
CA LEU A 272 25.74 12.39 -16.56
C LEU A 272 25.88 13.82 -17.07
N GLN A 273 26.52 14.02 -18.22
CA GLN A 273 26.62 15.32 -18.87
C GLN A 273 25.24 15.86 -19.25
N ALA A 274 24.37 15.01 -19.82
CA ALA A 274 22.98 15.38 -20.11
C ALA A 274 22.22 15.77 -18.84
N ALA A 275 22.30 14.96 -17.77
CA ALA A 275 21.64 15.25 -16.49
C ALA A 275 22.14 16.58 -15.88
N ALA A 276 23.45 16.84 -15.94
CA ALA A 276 24.06 18.08 -15.47
C ALA A 276 23.57 19.30 -16.26
N MET A 277 23.52 19.20 -17.60
CA MET A 277 23.00 20.28 -18.45
C MET A 277 21.50 20.53 -18.24
N ASP A 278 20.70 19.47 -18.11
CA ASP A 278 19.28 19.57 -17.76
C ASP A 278 19.08 20.23 -16.37
N THR A 279 19.97 19.96 -15.41
CA THR A 279 19.98 20.64 -14.09
C THR A 279 20.24 22.14 -14.22
N LEU A 280 21.20 22.53 -15.05
CA LEU A 280 21.45 23.95 -15.35
C LEU A 280 20.24 24.61 -16.02
N CYS A 281 19.52 23.90 -16.89
CA CYS A 281 18.29 24.40 -17.51
C CYS A 281 17.20 24.69 -16.47
N VAL A 282 16.99 23.77 -15.51
CA VAL A 282 16.01 23.98 -14.43
C VAL A 282 16.38 25.17 -13.55
N LEU A 283 17.66 25.27 -13.16
CA LEU A 283 18.14 26.39 -12.36
C LEU A 283 18.04 27.73 -13.11
N MET A 284 18.29 27.74 -14.43
CA MET A 284 18.10 28.92 -15.28
C MET A 284 16.63 29.36 -15.32
N CYS A 285 15.68 28.43 -15.49
CA CYS A 285 14.25 28.76 -15.45
C CYS A 285 13.83 29.36 -14.10
N GLN A 286 14.42 28.88 -13.01
CA GLN A 286 14.06 29.32 -11.66
C GLN A 286 14.72 30.64 -11.24
N LEU A 287 15.98 30.86 -11.60
CA LEU A 287 16.75 32.06 -11.28
C LEU A 287 16.52 33.22 -12.25
N GLN A 288 16.11 32.93 -13.49
CA GLN A 288 15.92 33.93 -14.55
C GLN A 288 17.17 34.81 -14.73
N TYR A 289 17.05 36.13 -14.54
CA TYR A 289 18.14 37.09 -14.76
C TYR A 289 19.34 36.89 -13.82
N ASP A 290 19.14 36.37 -12.61
CA ASP A 290 20.24 36.11 -11.66
C ASP A 290 21.23 35.05 -12.22
N TYR A 291 20.76 34.20 -13.13
CA TYR A 291 21.56 33.18 -13.80
C TYR A 291 22.61 33.75 -14.76
N LEU A 292 22.41 34.96 -15.29
CA LEU A 292 23.29 35.56 -16.30
C LEU A 292 24.74 35.72 -15.82
N SER A 293 24.94 35.89 -14.51
CA SER A 293 26.25 35.98 -13.88
C SER A 293 27.13 34.72 -14.09
N PHE A 294 26.51 33.56 -14.31
CA PHE A 294 27.20 32.27 -14.47
C PHE A 294 27.44 31.89 -15.94
N VAL A 295 26.70 32.49 -16.88
CA VAL A 295 26.66 32.08 -18.31
C VAL A 295 28.04 32.07 -18.96
N ALA A 296 28.86 33.11 -18.75
CA ALA A 296 30.19 33.20 -19.35
C ALA A 296 31.10 32.03 -18.92
N SER A 297 31.02 31.66 -17.64
CA SER A 297 31.82 30.57 -17.06
C SER A 297 31.35 29.21 -17.56
N ILE A 298 30.04 29.00 -17.67
CA ILE A 298 29.44 27.75 -18.18
C ILE A 298 29.77 27.57 -19.67
N ASN A 299 29.63 28.62 -20.49
CA ASN A 299 29.97 28.58 -21.91
C ASN A 299 31.45 28.26 -22.15
N LYS A 300 32.35 28.74 -21.29
CA LYS A 300 33.78 28.38 -21.34
C LYS A 300 34.00 26.88 -21.12
N ILE A 301 33.27 26.27 -20.18
CA ILE A 301 33.33 24.82 -19.91
C ILE A 301 32.73 24.03 -21.08
N MET A 302 31.57 24.44 -21.60
CA MET A 302 30.92 23.77 -22.74
C MET A 302 31.82 23.74 -23.98
N ARG A 303 32.50 24.86 -24.30
CA ARG A 303 33.46 24.91 -25.42
C ARG A 303 34.67 24.00 -25.19
N ARG A 304 35.20 23.97 -23.95
CA ARG A 304 36.36 23.13 -23.60
C ARG A 304 36.04 21.65 -23.72
N GLN A 305 34.87 21.24 -23.25
CA GLN A 305 34.43 19.84 -23.25
C GLN A 305 33.62 19.43 -24.49
N LYS A 306 33.44 20.34 -25.46
CA LYS A 306 32.65 20.14 -26.70
C LYS A 306 31.22 19.66 -26.43
N ILE A 307 30.58 20.21 -25.41
CA ILE A 307 29.21 19.85 -25.02
C ILE A 307 28.23 20.66 -25.88
N HIS A 308 27.30 19.96 -26.54
CA HIS A 308 26.19 20.56 -27.27
C HIS A 308 24.88 20.17 -26.60
N HIS A 309 24.08 21.16 -26.17
CA HIS A 309 22.81 20.93 -25.49
C HIS A 309 21.73 21.87 -26.03
N SER A 310 20.97 21.40 -27.02
CA SER A 310 19.99 22.21 -27.76
C SER A 310 18.97 22.94 -26.88
N ARG A 311 18.51 22.29 -25.79
CA ARG A 311 17.55 22.90 -24.85
C ARG A 311 18.17 24.05 -24.08
N TYR A 312 19.44 23.94 -23.70
CA TYR A 312 20.14 24.99 -22.96
C TYR A 312 20.31 26.23 -23.82
N ASP A 313 20.73 26.05 -25.07
CA ASP A 313 20.92 27.15 -26.02
C ASP A 313 19.59 27.87 -26.31
N LEU A 314 18.49 27.14 -26.46
CA LEU A 314 17.15 27.71 -26.65
C LEU A 314 16.70 28.55 -25.44
N LEU A 315 16.85 28.02 -24.22
CA LEU A 315 16.49 28.74 -23.01
C LEU A 315 17.40 29.96 -22.77
N LEU A 316 18.70 29.86 -23.08
CA LEU A 316 19.61 30.98 -22.97
C LEU A 316 19.23 32.10 -23.97
N ASN A 317 18.89 31.75 -25.20
CA ASN A 317 18.45 32.73 -26.21
C ASN A 317 17.14 33.41 -25.80
N THR A 318 16.17 32.67 -25.28
CA THR A 318 14.90 33.25 -24.77
C THR A 318 15.14 34.18 -23.58
N LEU A 319 16.03 33.81 -22.65
CA LEU A 319 16.42 34.67 -21.53
C LEU A 319 17.10 35.97 -22.00
N LEU A 320 17.99 35.88 -23.00
CA LEU A 320 18.67 37.05 -23.58
C LEU A 320 17.73 37.96 -24.38
N ASN A 321 16.67 37.38 -24.96
CA ASN A 321 15.64 38.12 -25.72
C ASN A 321 14.56 38.75 -24.82
N ASN A 322 14.63 38.60 -23.50
CA ASN A 322 13.64 39.05 -22.51
C ASN A 322 12.25 38.37 -22.63
N ASP A 323 12.20 37.16 -23.17
CA ASP A 323 10.96 36.37 -23.20
C ASP A 323 10.71 35.65 -21.86
N PRO A 324 9.45 35.43 -21.45
CA PRO A 324 9.14 34.73 -20.21
C PRO A 324 9.53 33.24 -20.30
N LEU A 325 10.43 32.82 -19.41
CA LEU A 325 10.82 31.42 -19.28
C LEU A 325 9.68 30.57 -18.68
N PRO A 326 9.54 29.29 -19.07
CA PRO A 326 8.55 28.39 -18.49
C PRO A 326 8.74 28.23 -16.97
N LYS A 327 7.64 28.31 -16.20
CA LYS A 327 7.65 28.10 -14.74
C LYS A 327 7.98 26.64 -14.36
N SER A 328 7.71 25.68 -15.23
CA SER A 328 8.03 24.26 -15.05
C SER A 328 8.77 23.74 -16.27
N PHE A 329 9.89 23.05 -16.06
CA PHE A 329 10.71 22.49 -17.12
C PHE A 329 10.56 20.96 -17.15
N ALA A 330 9.77 20.42 -18.08
CA ALA A 330 9.56 18.98 -18.17
C ALA A 330 10.84 18.28 -18.65
N ILE A 331 11.54 17.60 -17.74
CA ILE A 331 12.65 16.71 -18.09
C ILE A 331 12.07 15.32 -18.32
N SER A 332 12.32 14.74 -19.50
CA SER A 332 11.83 13.41 -19.90
C SER A 332 12.20 12.29 -18.91
N ASN A 333 13.29 12.46 -18.15
CA ASN A 333 13.78 11.51 -17.15
C ASN A 333 13.32 11.80 -15.71
N MET A 334 12.50 12.83 -15.46
CA MET A 334 11.96 13.16 -14.13
C MET A 334 10.61 12.50 -13.81
N GLU A 335 9.86 12.03 -14.80
CA GLU A 335 8.60 11.30 -14.57
C GLU A 335 8.75 10.03 -13.71
N PRO A 336 9.80 9.19 -13.84
CA PRO A 336 9.97 8.02 -12.96
C PRO A 336 10.44 8.35 -11.53
N LEU A 337 10.67 9.64 -11.21
CA LEU A 337 11.14 10.08 -9.90
C LEU A 337 10.02 10.52 -8.95
N VAL A 338 8.84 10.84 -9.47
CA VAL A 338 7.71 11.31 -8.66
C VAL A 338 6.68 10.19 -8.60
N ARG A 339 6.71 9.42 -7.51
CA ARG A 339 5.64 8.47 -7.21
C ARG A 339 4.39 9.28 -6.86
N LYS A 340 3.50 9.45 -7.82
CA LYS A 340 2.16 9.96 -7.55
C LYS A 340 1.40 8.86 -6.82
N LEU A 341 0.58 9.20 -5.82
CA LEU A 341 -0.49 8.27 -5.45
C LEU A 341 -1.20 7.89 -6.75
N PRO A 342 -1.63 6.63 -6.90
CA PRO A 342 -2.66 6.34 -7.90
C PRO A 342 -3.70 7.45 -7.74
N ALA A 343 -4.03 8.13 -8.84
CA ALA A 343 -5.25 8.93 -8.86
C ALA A 343 -6.37 8.05 -8.29
N GLU A 344 -7.46 8.64 -7.86
CA GLU A 344 -8.62 7.92 -7.33
C GLU A 344 -9.26 6.91 -8.32
N THR A 345 -8.54 6.27 -9.23
CA THR A 345 -8.87 5.03 -9.91
C THR A 345 -8.99 3.80 -9.00
N LEU A 346 -8.73 3.91 -7.68
CA LEU A 346 -9.26 2.95 -6.70
C LEU A 346 -10.62 3.37 -6.11
N VAL A 347 -11.21 4.47 -6.58
CA VAL A 347 -12.66 4.66 -6.53
C VAL A 347 -13.23 3.70 -7.56
N LEU A 348 -13.64 2.53 -7.08
CA LEU A 348 -14.84 1.92 -7.62
C LEU A 348 -15.93 2.99 -7.50
N ASP A 349 -16.13 3.68 -8.62
CA ASP A 349 -17.33 4.41 -9.00
C ASP A 349 -18.17 4.90 -7.80
N GLY A 350 -17.93 6.14 -7.39
CA GLY A 350 -18.85 6.84 -6.50
C GLY A 350 -20.23 6.88 -7.15
N GLY A 351 -21.11 5.96 -6.77
CA GLY A 351 -22.49 5.89 -7.24
C GLY A 351 -23.02 4.48 -7.53
N THR A 352 -22.18 3.47 -7.70
CA THR A 352 -22.63 2.08 -7.81
C THR A 352 -21.86 1.21 -6.81
N GLY A 353 -22.59 0.41 -6.02
CA GLY A 353 -22.00 -0.52 -5.06
C GLY A 353 -20.93 -1.41 -5.70
N PRO A 354 -20.07 -2.07 -4.91
CA PRO A 354 -19.01 -2.91 -5.46
C PRO A 354 -19.60 -3.87 -6.49
N LYS A 355 -19.13 -3.81 -7.75
CA LYS A 355 -19.56 -4.74 -8.80
C LYS A 355 -19.44 -6.16 -8.25
N LYS A 356 -20.60 -6.78 -8.03
CA LYS A 356 -20.75 -8.14 -7.53
C LYS A 356 -19.99 -9.06 -8.47
N LEU A 357 -19.30 -10.04 -7.90
CA LEU A 357 -18.49 -10.94 -8.69
C LEU A 357 -19.36 -12.12 -9.13
N ASP A 358 -19.28 -12.44 -10.43
CA ASP A 358 -20.03 -13.54 -11.00
C ASP A 358 -19.61 -14.87 -10.35
N ILE A 359 -20.60 -15.75 -10.19
CA ILE A 359 -20.45 -17.07 -9.58
C ILE A 359 -20.12 -18.08 -10.68
N ASN A 360 -19.06 -18.86 -10.51
CA ASN A 360 -18.69 -19.86 -11.51
C ASN A 360 -19.52 -21.15 -11.34
N GLN A 361 -20.58 -21.26 -12.12
CA GLN A 361 -21.52 -22.39 -12.09
C GLN A 361 -20.86 -23.75 -12.38
N ALA A 362 -19.79 -23.80 -13.17
CA ALA A 362 -19.09 -25.05 -13.47
C ALA A 362 -18.32 -25.59 -12.24
N VAL A 363 -17.74 -24.70 -11.43
CA VAL A 363 -17.03 -25.06 -10.19
C VAL A 363 -18.02 -25.50 -9.11
N LEU A 364 -19.20 -24.86 -9.06
CA LEU A 364 -20.29 -25.27 -8.17
C LEU A 364 -20.75 -26.70 -8.46
N GLN A 365 -21.00 -27.02 -9.73
CA GLN A 365 -21.45 -28.37 -10.13
C GLN A 365 -20.41 -29.45 -9.81
N ASP A 366 -19.12 -29.19 -10.10
CA ASP A 366 -18.05 -30.15 -9.82
C ASP A 366 -17.89 -30.40 -8.31
N ARG A 367 -17.90 -29.34 -7.49
CA ARG A 367 -17.63 -29.44 -6.05
C ARG A 367 -18.85 -29.82 -5.20
N CYS A 368 -20.06 -29.66 -5.73
CA CYS A 368 -21.30 -30.16 -5.09
C CYS A 368 -21.56 -31.64 -5.40
N ASN A 369 -20.87 -32.24 -6.37
CA ASN A 369 -21.03 -33.66 -6.70
C ASN A 369 -20.53 -34.55 -5.58
N THR A 370 -21.47 -35.19 -4.88
CA THR A 370 -21.20 -36.26 -3.93
C THR A 370 -20.97 -37.57 -4.69
N VAL A 371 -19.74 -37.75 -5.20
CA VAL A 371 -19.19 -39.07 -5.59
C VAL A 371 -19.39 -40.04 -4.40
N PRO A 372 -19.59 -41.36 -4.57
CA PRO A 372 -19.92 -42.25 -3.45
C PRO A 372 -18.81 -42.28 -2.38
N TRP A 373 -18.89 -41.36 -1.44
CA TRP A 373 -18.02 -41.26 -0.27
C TRP A 373 -18.50 -42.26 0.76
N SER A 374 -17.62 -43.19 1.10
CA SER A 374 -17.92 -44.30 2.02
C SER A 374 -17.12 -44.21 3.30
N THR A 375 -16.08 -43.36 3.36
CA THR A 375 -15.22 -43.24 4.53
C THR A 375 -15.40 -41.90 5.24
N ARG A 376 -15.10 -41.88 6.55
CA ARG A 376 -15.05 -40.65 7.35
C ARG A 376 -14.12 -39.59 6.76
N GLU A 377 -12.99 -40.01 6.19
CA GLU A 377 -11.99 -39.12 5.59
C GLU A 377 -12.51 -38.45 4.31
N ASP A 378 -13.28 -39.18 3.49
CA ASP A 378 -13.92 -38.63 2.29
C ASP A 378 -14.90 -37.50 2.64
N TRP A 379 -15.73 -37.69 3.68
CA TRP A 379 -16.67 -36.69 4.16
C TRP A 379 -15.98 -35.44 4.72
N LEU A 380 -14.87 -35.62 5.44
CA LEU A 380 -14.05 -34.51 5.93
C LEU A 380 -13.36 -33.75 4.78
N SER A 381 -12.87 -34.47 3.77
CA SER A 381 -12.30 -33.87 2.56
C SER A 381 -13.35 -33.09 1.77
N TRP A 382 -14.56 -33.64 1.65
CA TRP A 382 -15.68 -32.96 1.01
C TRP A 382 -16.04 -31.66 1.71
N ILE A 383 -16.31 -31.67 3.02
CA ILE A 383 -16.76 -30.45 3.71
C ILE A 383 -15.69 -29.35 3.66
N ASN A 384 -14.41 -29.71 3.70
CA ASN A 384 -13.33 -28.75 3.54
C ASN A 384 -13.29 -28.15 2.12
N ARG A 385 -13.47 -28.98 1.08
CA ARG A 385 -13.56 -28.50 -0.32
C ARG A 385 -14.81 -27.66 -0.56
N PHE A 386 -15.93 -28.03 0.08
CA PHE A 386 -17.19 -27.32 0.01
C PHE A 386 -17.10 -25.95 0.68
N ASN A 387 -16.57 -25.87 1.90
CA ASN A 387 -16.35 -24.60 2.59
C ASN A 387 -15.37 -23.69 1.84
N LEU A 388 -14.30 -24.27 1.27
CA LEU A 388 -13.35 -23.50 0.47
C LEU A 388 -14.00 -22.96 -0.81
N MET A 389 -14.81 -23.77 -1.50
CA MET A 389 -15.58 -23.37 -2.67
C MET A 389 -16.49 -22.17 -2.36
N LEU A 390 -17.21 -22.24 -1.24
CA LEU A 390 -18.10 -21.14 -0.83
C LEU A 390 -17.35 -19.82 -0.68
N LEU A 391 -16.11 -19.85 -0.17
CA LEU A 391 -15.28 -18.66 -0.04
C LEU A 391 -14.70 -18.19 -1.38
N GLU A 392 -14.24 -19.10 -2.24
CA GLU A 392 -13.66 -18.78 -3.56
C GLU A 392 -14.69 -18.15 -4.50
N GLU A 393 -15.91 -18.68 -4.51
CA GLU A 393 -17.00 -18.26 -5.40
C GLU A 393 -17.92 -17.20 -4.77
N SER A 394 -17.76 -16.87 -3.47
CA SER A 394 -18.65 -15.93 -2.76
C SER A 394 -18.79 -14.60 -3.51
N PRO A 395 -20.00 -14.04 -3.69
CA PRO A 395 -20.16 -12.71 -4.28
C PRO A 395 -19.48 -11.60 -3.44
N SER A 396 -19.21 -11.86 -2.16
CA SER A 396 -18.56 -10.96 -1.22
C SER A 396 -17.04 -10.99 -1.36
N ARG A 397 -16.45 -9.83 -1.65
CA ARG A 397 -14.99 -9.67 -1.79
C ARG A 397 -14.23 -9.93 -0.49
N ALA A 398 -14.85 -9.63 0.66
CA ALA A 398 -14.26 -9.86 1.97
C ALA A 398 -14.07 -11.36 2.25
N LEU A 399 -15.03 -12.19 1.82
CA LEU A 399 -14.95 -13.65 1.95
C LEU A 399 -13.95 -14.25 0.95
N ARG A 400 -13.94 -13.77 -0.31
CA ARG A 400 -12.91 -14.17 -1.28
C ARG A 400 -11.49 -13.87 -0.84
N ALA A 401 -11.25 -12.73 -0.18
CA ALA A 401 -9.93 -12.40 0.36
C ALA A 401 -9.43 -13.43 1.38
N CYS A 402 -10.34 -14.14 2.06
CA CYS A 402 -10.01 -15.17 3.05
C CYS A 402 -9.74 -16.55 2.43
N SER A 403 -10.04 -16.78 1.15
CA SER A 403 -9.96 -18.12 0.52
C SER A 403 -8.53 -18.68 0.49
N SER A 404 -7.55 -17.83 0.17
CA SER A 404 -6.14 -18.22 0.14
C SER A 404 -5.64 -18.74 1.49
N LEU A 405 -5.98 -18.05 2.59
CA LEU A 405 -5.68 -18.48 3.94
C LEU A 405 -6.49 -19.71 4.34
N ALA A 406 -7.77 -19.77 3.98
CA ALA A 406 -8.66 -20.90 4.27
C ALA A 406 -8.17 -22.21 3.65
N SER A 407 -7.48 -22.16 2.49
CA SER A 407 -6.85 -23.32 1.88
C SER A 407 -5.69 -23.90 2.71
N GLN A 408 -4.97 -23.04 3.45
CA GLN A 408 -3.82 -23.41 4.30
C GLN A 408 -4.25 -23.72 5.74
N TYR A 409 -5.33 -23.09 6.21
CA TYR A 409 -5.89 -23.23 7.54
C TYR A 409 -7.40 -23.55 7.47
N PRO A 410 -7.77 -24.83 7.26
CA PRO A 410 -9.17 -25.26 7.10
C PRO A 410 -10.15 -24.82 8.21
N PRO A 411 -9.75 -24.68 9.50
CA PRO A 411 -10.66 -24.17 10.53
C PRO A 411 -11.24 -22.79 10.22
N LEU A 412 -10.52 -21.91 9.51
CA LEU A 412 -11.07 -20.62 9.08
C LEU A 412 -12.25 -20.79 8.12
N ALA A 413 -12.18 -21.73 7.18
CA ALA A 413 -13.26 -22.02 6.25
C ALA A 413 -14.52 -22.49 6.98
N LYS A 414 -14.34 -23.27 8.04
CA LYS A 414 -15.42 -23.76 8.90
C LYS A 414 -16.07 -22.62 9.68
N ASP A 415 -15.28 -21.69 10.23
CA ASP A 415 -15.82 -20.55 11.00
C ASP A 415 -16.58 -19.55 10.12
N LEU A 416 -16.17 -19.40 8.86
CA LEU A 416 -16.83 -18.54 7.88
C LEU A 416 -17.97 -19.24 7.10
N PHE A 417 -18.23 -20.52 7.37
CA PHE A 417 -19.18 -21.34 6.63
C PHE A 417 -20.58 -20.73 6.57
N ASN A 418 -21.15 -20.37 7.73
CA ASN A 418 -22.53 -19.86 7.79
C ASN A 418 -22.70 -18.58 6.98
N VAL A 419 -21.72 -17.68 7.05
CA VAL A 419 -21.74 -16.40 6.33
C VAL A 419 -21.51 -16.63 4.83
N GLY A 420 -20.54 -17.48 4.48
CA GLY A 420 -20.28 -17.89 3.10
C GLY A 420 -21.50 -18.55 2.44
N PHE A 421 -22.21 -19.40 3.17
CA PHE A 421 -23.41 -20.04 2.66
C PHE A 421 -24.55 -19.03 2.45
N VAL A 422 -24.85 -18.19 3.44
CA VAL A 422 -25.95 -17.20 3.33
C VAL A 422 -25.70 -16.22 2.18
N THR A 423 -24.47 -15.70 2.06
CA THR A 423 -24.12 -14.74 0.98
C THR A 423 -24.21 -15.34 -0.40
N MET A 424 -23.80 -16.60 -0.54
CA MET A 424 -23.88 -17.32 -1.81
C MET A 424 -25.34 -17.72 -2.12
N TRP A 425 -26.08 -18.20 -1.13
CA TRP A 425 -27.50 -18.56 -1.26
C TRP A 425 -28.37 -17.39 -1.72
N SER A 426 -28.16 -16.20 -1.14
CA SER A 426 -28.94 -15.00 -1.46
C SER A 426 -28.75 -14.49 -2.89
N GLU A 427 -27.63 -14.83 -3.54
CA GLU A 427 -27.26 -14.30 -4.86
C GLU A 427 -27.24 -15.37 -5.96
N CYS A 428 -27.29 -16.66 -5.60
CA CYS A 428 -27.38 -17.77 -6.55
C CYS A 428 -28.75 -17.85 -7.24
N ALA A 429 -28.74 -18.33 -8.48
CA ALA A 429 -29.96 -18.66 -9.20
C ALA A 429 -30.62 -19.93 -8.62
N GLU A 430 -31.93 -20.08 -8.81
CA GLU A 430 -32.70 -21.28 -8.39
C GLU A 430 -32.04 -22.63 -8.73
N PRO A 431 -31.49 -22.88 -9.94
CA PRO A 431 -30.83 -24.17 -10.24
C PRO A 431 -29.58 -24.42 -9.38
N ASP A 432 -28.84 -23.37 -9.01
CA ASP A 432 -27.65 -23.48 -8.18
C ASP A 432 -28.02 -23.68 -6.70
N GLN A 433 -29.14 -23.08 -6.25
CA GLN A 433 -29.73 -23.32 -4.94
C GLN A 433 -30.15 -24.79 -4.77
N ASP A 434 -30.78 -25.39 -5.79
CA ASP A 434 -31.18 -26.80 -5.77
C ASP A 434 -29.98 -27.73 -5.63
N LEU A 435 -28.86 -27.44 -6.31
CA LEU A 435 -27.62 -28.21 -6.20
C LEU A 435 -27.04 -28.17 -4.77
N LEU A 436 -27.07 -27.01 -4.12
CA LEU A 436 -26.58 -26.86 -2.74
C LEU A 436 -27.46 -27.62 -1.74
N VAL A 437 -28.79 -27.51 -1.89
CA VAL A 437 -29.74 -28.25 -1.05
C VAL A 437 -29.56 -29.74 -1.28
N GLN A 438 -29.34 -30.18 -2.51
CA GLN A 438 -29.11 -31.59 -2.81
C GLN A 438 -27.82 -32.09 -2.16
N ALA A 439 -26.73 -31.33 -2.22
CA ALA A 439 -25.48 -31.66 -1.55
C ALA A 439 -25.65 -31.76 -0.01
N MET A 440 -26.36 -30.81 0.60
CA MET A 440 -26.69 -30.82 2.04
C MET A 440 -27.58 -32.00 2.41
N ARG A 441 -28.61 -32.29 1.61
CA ARG A 441 -29.52 -33.41 1.82
C ARG A 441 -28.78 -34.74 1.72
N ASN A 442 -27.89 -34.90 0.74
CA ASN A 442 -27.07 -36.11 0.61
C ASN A 442 -26.18 -36.32 1.85
N ALA A 443 -25.60 -35.24 2.40
CA ALA A 443 -24.83 -35.29 3.63
C ALA A 443 -25.68 -35.63 4.87
N LEU A 444 -26.94 -35.17 4.94
CA LEU A 444 -27.85 -35.47 6.05
C LEU A 444 -28.43 -36.89 6.01
N VAL A 445 -28.61 -37.45 4.81
CA VAL A 445 -29.23 -38.77 4.61
C VAL A 445 -28.22 -39.92 4.79
N ASN A 446 -26.94 -39.68 4.53
CA ASN A 446 -25.94 -40.73 4.62
C ASN A 446 -25.55 -41.05 6.08
N LYS A 447 -25.50 -42.34 6.43
CA LYS A 447 -25.25 -42.80 7.81
C LYS A 447 -23.79 -42.71 8.23
N ASP A 448 -22.88 -42.60 7.26
CA ASP A 448 -21.43 -42.60 7.49
C ASP A 448 -20.86 -41.18 7.70
N VAL A 449 -21.72 -40.16 7.77
CA VAL A 449 -21.32 -38.77 7.97
C VAL A 449 -20.92 -38.52 9.43
N PRO A 450 -19.73 -37.97 9.70
CA PRO A 450 -19.31 -37.60 11.05
C PRO A 450 -20.27 -36.59 11.70
N ASN A 451 -20.54 -36.77 13.00
CA ASN A 451 -21.40 -35.88 13.80
C ASN A 451 -20.98 -34.40 13.74
N GLU A 452 -19.69 -34.12 13.53
CA GLU A 452 -19.18 -32.75 13.39
C GLU A 452 -19.74 -32.04 12.15
N ILE A 453 -19.95 -32.78 11.04
CA ILE A 453 -20.52 -32.25 9.80
C ILE A 453 -22.02 -32.04 9.97
N LEU A 454 -22.70 -32.99 10.62
CA LEU A 454 -24.11 -32.84 10.98
C LEU A 454 -24.33 -31.61 11.86
N GLN A 455 -23.47 -31.37 12.85
CA GLN A 455 -23.52 -30.15 13.67
C GLN A 455 -23.28 -28.88 12.88
N THR A 456 -22.34 -28.86 11.92
CA THR A 456 -22.13 -27.67 11.08
C THR A 456 -23.34 -27.35 10.20
N VAL A 457 -23.99 -28.38 9.64
CA VAL A 457 -25.20 -28.21 8.82
C VAL A 457 -26.40 -27.82 9.69
N LEU A 458 -26.50 -28.37 10.91
CA LEU A 458 -27.54 -27.99 11.87
C LEU A 458 -27.35 -26.58 12.43
N ASN A 459 -26.11 -26.10 12.58
CA ASN A 459 -25.84 -24.72 12.99
C ASN A 459 -26.12 -23.69 11.89
N LEU A 460 -26.35 -24.15 10.66
CA LEU A 460 -26.75 -23.33 9.53
C LEU A 460 -28.28 -23.22 9.41
N ALA A 461 -28.99 -24.30 9.73
CA ALA A 461 -30.46 -24.39 9.74
C ALA A 461 -31.06 -23.66 10.95
#